data_AF-A0A7X4XKD1-F1
#
_entry.id   AF-A0A7X4XKD1-F1
#
_cell.length_a   1.000
_cell.length_b   1.000
_cell.length_c   1.000
_cell.angle_alpha   90.00
_cell.angle_beta   90.00
_cell.angle_gamma   90.00
#
_symmetry.space_group_name_H-M   'P 1'
#
loop_
_entity.id
_entity.type
_entity.pdbx_description
1 polymer ?
#
loop_
_entity_poly.entity_id
_entity_poly.type
_entity_poly.pdbx_seq_one_letter_code
_entity_poly.pdbx_strand_id
1 'polypeptide(L)' 'MAKRRTDQEWQTLFEKYQSSHLSQRVFCERHSLSLSTFYAKRQQLQCSGQSQTGGFIKAEVVEKTTRYQV' A
#
# COMPACT_ATOMS: atom_id res chain seq x y z
N MET A 1 -10.17 -24.20 -8.82
CA MET A 1 -10.25 -22.73 -8.95
C MET A 1 -9.98 -22.11 -7.58
N ALA A 2 -8.94 -21.30 -7.43
CA ALA A 2 -8.71 -20.59 -6.16
C ALA A 2 -9.86 -19.59 -5.96
N LYS A 3 -10.57 -19.69 -4.82
CA LYS A 3 -11.69 -18.82 -4.48
C LYS A 3 -11.20 -17.37 -4.52
N ARG A 4 -11.70 -16.57 -5.47
CA ARG A 4 -11.32 -15.15 -5.59
C ARG A 4 -11.96 -14.41 -4.41
N ARG A 5 -11.12 -13.93 -3.50
CA ARG A 5 -11.55 -13.09 -2.39
C ARG A 5 -11.94 -11.72 -2.92
N THR A 6 -13.07 -11.20 -2.47
CA THR A 6 -13.52 -9.83 -2.79
C THR A 6 -12.71 -8.80 -2.02
N ASP A 7 -12.73 -7.54 -2.46
CA ASP A 7 -11.99 -6.46 -1.77
C ASP A 7 -12.50 -6.24 -0.34
N GLN A 8 -13.79 -6.47 -0.09
CA GLN A 8 -14.37 -6.46 1.26
C GLN A 8 -13.75 -7.54 2.17
N GLU A 9 -13.58 -8.77 1.66
CA GLU A 9 -12.93 -9.84 2.42
C GLU A 9 -11.46 -9.51 2.72
N TRP A 10 -10.77 -8.85 1.79
CA TRP A 10 -9.41 -8.36 2.03
C TRP A 10 -9.37 -7.30 3.11
N GLN A 11 -10.32 -6.37 3.12
CA GLN A 11 -10.41 -5.33 4.13
C GLN A 11 -10.59 -5.92 5.54
N THR A 12 -11.52 -6.86 5.69
CA THR A 12 -11.71 -7.60 6.96
C THR A 12 -10.46 -8.36 7.39
N LEU A 13 -9.69 -8.93 6.45
CA LEU A 13 -8.42 -9.59 6.77
C LEU A 13 -7.38 -8.59 7.29
N PHE A 14 -7.29 -7.39 6.72
CA PHE A 14 -6.39 -6.35 7.21
C PHE A 14 -6.78 -5.83 8.60
N GLU A 15 -8.08 -5.67 8.88
CA GLU A 15 -8.57 -5.31 10.21
C GLU A 15 -8.23 -6.39 11.25
N LYS A 16 -8.46 -7.67 10.90
CA LYS A 16 -8.08 -8.80 11.75
C LYS A 16 -6.58 -8.84 11.99
N TYR A 17 -5.77 -8.59 10.96
CA TYR A 17 -4.32 -8.50 11.10
C TYR A 17 -3.90 -7.40 12.08
N GLN A 18 -4.49 -6.19 11.96
CA GLN A 18 -4.22 -5.07 12.87
C GLN A 18 -4.59 -5.41 14.32
N SER A 19 -5.74 -6.05 14.54
CA SER A 19 -6.15 -6.47 15.89
C SER A 19 -5.28 -7.60 16.48
N SER A 20 -4.73 -8.46 15.63
CA SER A 20 -4.02 -9.68 16.06
C SER A 20 -2.61 -9.39 16.57
N HIS A 21 -2.00 -8.25 16.22
CA HIS A 21 -0.61 -7.92 16.55
C HIS A 21 0.41 -9.01 16.14
N LEU A 22 0.04 -9.88 15.20
CA LEU A 22 0.89 -10.96 14.70
C LEU A 22 1.82 -10.43 13.62
N SER A 23 2.96 -11.08 13.43
CA SER A 23 3.79 -10.83 12.26
C SER A 23 3.06 -11.25 10.99
N GLN A 24 3.26 -10.49 9.90
CA GLN A 24 2.59 -10.71 8.60
C GLN A 24 2.73 -12.14 8.09
N ARG A 25 3.92 -12.75 8.28
CA ARG A 25 4.19 -14.13 7.88
C ARG A 25 3.29 -15.13 8.60
N VAL A 26 3.23 -15.04 9.93
CA VAL A 26 2.40 -15.90 10.78
C VAL A 26 0.92 -15.74 10.46
N PHE A 27 0.48 -14.50 10.23
CA PHE A 27 -0.90 -14.22 9.83
C PHE A 27 -1.23 -14.83 8.46
N CYS A 28 -0.35 -14.67 7.48
CA CYS A 28 -0.52 -15.24 6.15
C CYS A 28 -0.58 -16.78 6.19
N GLU A 29 0.27 -17.42 6.99
CA GLU A 29 0.27 -18.87 7.19
C GLU A 29 -1.06 -19.37 7.78
N ARG A 30 -1.56 -18.70 8.83
CA ARG A 30 -2.84 -19.06 9.48
C ARG A 30 -4.06 -18.88 8.57
N HIS A 31 -4.03 -17.89 7.68
CA HIS A 31 -5.14 -17.58 6.77
C HIS A 31 -4.98 -18.20 5.37
N SER A 32 -3.97 -19.06 5.19
CA SER A 32 -3.62 -19.68 3.90
C SER A 32 -3.51 -18.63 2.78
N LEU A 33 -2.80 -17.56 3.08
CA LEU A 33 -2.50 -16.46 2.16
C LEU A 33 -1.04 -16.56 1.75
N SER A 34 -0.77 -16.24 0.48
CA SER A 34 0.60 -15.97 0.06
C SER A 34 1.00 -14.57 0.52
N LEU A 35 2.22 -14.46 1.03
CA LEU A 35 2.83 -13.21 1.47
C LEU A 35 2.92 -12.20 0.32
N SER A 36 3.21 -12.67 -0.89
CA SER A 36 3.21 -11.84 -2.11
C SER A 36 1.82 -11.29 -2.43
N THR A 37 0.78 -12.13 -2.30
CA THR A 37 -0.61 -11.70 -2.53
C THR A 37 -1.04 -10.67 -1.48
N PHE A 38 -0.64 -10.86 -0.23
CA PHE A 38 -0.92 -9.92 0.85
C PHE A 38 -0.34 -8.54 0.57
N TYR A 39 0.93 -8.46 0.16
CA TYR A 39 1.55 -7.18 -0.23
C TYR A 39 0.89 -6.55 -1.45
N ALA A 40 0.66 -7.33 -2.52
CA ALA A 40 0.01 -6.83 -3.73
C ALA A 40 -1.38 -6.26 -3.44
N LYS A 41 -2.17 -6.95 -2.61
CA LYS A 41 -3.52 -6.50 -2.23
C LYS A 41 -3.50 -5.29 -1.31
N ARG A 42 -2.57 -5.22 -0.37
CA ARG A 42 -2.38 -4.04 0.48
C ARG A 42 -2.06 -2.81 -0.37
N GLN A 43 -1.16 -2.94 -1.33
CA GLN A 43 -0.80 -1.86 -2.25
C GLN A 43 -1.99 -1.46 -3.14
N GLN A 44 -2.72 -2.43 -3.71
CA GLN A 44 -3.91 -2.15 -4.51
C GLN A 44 -4.97 -1.37 -3.73
N LEU A 45 -5.24 -1.76 -2.48
CA LEU A 45 -6.22 -1.06 -1.64
C LEU A 45 -5.76 0.36 -1.27
N GLN A 46 -4.48 0.54 -0.94
CA GLN A 46 -3.91 1.87 -0.69
C GLN A 46 -3.98 2.77 -1.93
N CYS A 47 -3.66 2.24 -3.12
CA CYS A 47 -3.76 2.96 -4.37
C CYS A 47 -5.21 3.18 -4.81
N SER A 48 -6.16 2.31 -4.46
CA SER A 48 -7.57 2.50 -4.83
C SER A 48 -8.24 3.67 -4.10
N GLY A 49 -7.76 4.02 -2.90
CA GLY A 49 -8.14 5.26 -2.20
C GLY A 49 -7.42 6.51 -2.72
N GLN A 50 -6.32 6.32 -3.45
CA GLN A 50 -5.61 7.38 -4.16
C GLN A 50 -5.94 7.29 -5.65
N SER A 51 -7.10 7.81 -6.03
CA SER A 51 -7.35 8.15 -7.44
C SER A 51 -6.16 8.94 -7.97
N GLN A 52 -5.35 8.27 -8.81
CA GLN A 52 -4.32 8.83 -9.68
C GLN A 52 -3.23 9.67 -8.99
N THR A 53 -2.04 9.11 -8.83
CA THR A 53 -0.78 9.78 -9.22
C THR A 53 0.31 8.72 -9.35
N GLY A 54 0.20 7.91 -10.41
CA GLY A 54 1.36 7.19 -10.93
C GLY A 54 2.39 8.22 -11.39
N GLY A 55 3.34 8.53 -10.51
CA GLY A 55 4.69 8.92 -10.87
C GLY A 55 4.90 10.31 -11.48
N PHE A 56 4.40 11.40 -10.88
CA PHE A 56 5.02 12.73 -11.01
C PHE A 56 4.74 13.53 -9.74
N ILE A 57 5.79 13.84 -8.96
CA ILE A 57 5.69 14.81 -7.86
C ILE A 57 5.97 16.18 -8.48
N LYS A 58 5.04 17.11 -8.39
CA LYS A 58 5.25 18.50 -8.83
C LYS A 58 6.17 19.18 -7.81
N ALA A 59 7.46 19.31 -8.15
CA ALA A 59 8.37 20.17 -7.40
C ALA A 59 8.20 21.62 -7.90
N GLU A 60 7.83 22.53 -7.01
CA GLU A 60 7.77 23.96 -7.29
C GLU A 60 9.14 24.59 -7.00
N VAL A 61 9.78 25.17 -8.02
CA VAL A 61 11.03 25.93 -7.84
C VAL A 61 10.66 27.27 -7.21
N VAL A 62 10.79 27.37 -5.89
CA VAL A 62 10.91 28.66 -5.21
C VAL A 62 12.30 29.20 -5.56
N GLU A 63 12.34 30.15 -6.49
CA GLU A 63 13.54 30.89 -6.87
C GLU A 63 14.29 31.36 -5.62
N LYS A 64 15.42 30.73 -5.32
CA LYS A 64 16.41 31.26 -4.38
C LYS A 64 17.58 31.75 -5.20
N THR A 65 17.49 33.04 -5.51
CA THR A 65 18.52 33.93 -6.05
C THR A 65 19.94 33.45 -5.76
N THR A 66 20.66 32.97 -6.78
CA THR A 66 22.13 33.06 -6.78
C THR A 66 22.48 34.37 -7.47
N ARG A 67 22.57 35.45 -6.69
CA ARG A 67 23.27 36.65 -7.13
C ARG A 67 24.76 36.31 -7.14
N TYR A 68 25.26 35.92 -8.29
CA TYR A 68 26.69 35.89 -8.57
C TYR A 68 27.20 37.34 -8.53
N GLN A 69 28.13 37.64 -7.62
CA GLN A 69 28.79 38.94 -7.55
C GLN A 69 30.29 38.75 -7.72
N VAL A 70 30.81 39.41 -8.77
CA VAL A 70 32.19 39.65 -9.21
C VAL A 70 33.01 38.44 -9.62
#